data_AF-A0A7C5CE13-F1
#
_entry.id   AF-A0A7C5CE13-F1
#
_cell.length_a   1.000
_cell.length_b   1.000
_cell.length_c   1.000
_cell.angle_alpha   90.00
_cell.angle_beta   90.00
_cell.angle_gamma   90.00
#
_symmetry.space_group_name_H-M   'P 1'
#
loop_
_entity.id
_entity.type
_entity.pdbx_description
1 polymer ?
#
loop_
_entity_poly.entity_id
_entity_poly.type
_entity_poly.pdbx_seq_one_letter_code
_entity_poly.pdbx_strand_id
1 'polypeptide(L)' 'DAPKYAVSVVAEHGGGGSVAAAPIARDIMLFALYGELPPLPAYPASQRRQIRERFSALQLRAPVEPTQGRGRA' A
#
# COMPACT_ATOMS: atom_id res chain seq x y z
N ASP A 1 -14.15 -17.06 1.15
CA ASP A 1 -13.62 -18.43 1.40
C ASP A 1 -12.54 -18.92 0.43
N ALA A 2 -12.06 -18.09 -0.53
CA ALA A 2 -10.93 -18.43 -1.40
C ALA A 2 -9.82 -17.35 -1.34
N PRO A 3 -9.04 -17.28 -0.25
CA PRO A 3 -8.03 -16.22 -0.09
C PRO A 3 -6.87 -16.42 -1.08
N LYS A 4 -6.52 -15.36 -1.81
CA LYS A 4 -5.36 -15.36 -2.73
C LYS A 4 -4.03 -15.05 -2.02
N TYR A 5 -4.10 -14.32 -0.92
CA TYR A 5 -2.93 -13.84 -0.17
C TYR A 5 -3.15 -14.00 1.32
N ALA A 6 -2.05 -14.23 2.04
CA ALA A 6 -1.96 -14.15 3.50
C ALA A 6 -0.82 -13.20 3.87
N VAL A 7 -0.98 -12.44 4.96
CA VAL A 7 0.02 -11.47 5.42
C VAL A 7 0.28 -11.64 6.92
N SER A 8 1.54 -11.53 7.31
CA SER A 8 1.96 -11.37 8.70
C SER A 8 2.77 -10.09 8.83
N VAL A 9 2.49 -9.29 9.86
CA VAL A 9 3.19 -8.04 10.13
C VAL A 9 3.62 -8.05 11.58
N VAL A 10 4.93 -7.89 11.79
CA VAL A 10 5.53 -7.67 13.10
C VAL A 10 6.00 -6.23 13.16
N ALA A 11 5.46 -5.47 14.11
CA ALA A 11 5.92 -4.13 14.42
C ALA A 11 6.60 -4.17 15.79
N GLU A 12 7.93 -4.07 15.80
CA GLU A 12 8.70 -4.05 17.05
C GLU A 12 8.46 -2.75 17.81
N HIS A 13 8.36 -2.85 19.14
CA HIS A 13 8.11 -1.70 20.03
C HIS A 13 6.85 -0.89 19.66
N GLY A 14 5.97 -1.45 18.83
CA GLY A 14 4.70 -0.86 18.46
C GLY A 14 3.69 -0.98 19.61
N GLY A 15 2.79 -0.01 19.72
CA GLY A 15 1.61 -0.13 20.58
C GLY A 15 0.69 -1.29 20.14
N GLY A 16 -0.57 -1.26 20.56
CA GLY A 16 -1.52 -2.35 20.26
C GLY A 16 -1.59 -2.73 18.77
N GLY A 17 -1.68 -4.03 18.48
CA GLY A 17 -1.63 -4.56 17.11
C GLY A 17 -2.69 -3.98 16.18
N SER A 18 -3.88 -3.65 16.69
CA SER A 18 -4.94 -2.98 15.94
C SER A 18 -4.61 -1.55 15.51
N VAL A 19 -3.70 -0.88 16.23
CA VAL A 19 -3.28 0.50 15.98
C VAL A 19 -2.04 0.54 15.09
N ALA A 20 -1.06 -0.32 15.37
CA ALA A 20 0.22 -0.31 14.64
C ALA A 20 0.21 -1.27 13.43
N ALA A 21 0.04 -2.57 13.68
CA ALA A 21 0.24 -3.60 12.66
C ALA A 21 -0.94 -3.72 11.67
N ALA A 22 -2.18 -3.62 12.15
CA ALA A 22 -3.37 -3.85 11.33
C ALA A 22 -3.51 -2.83 10.16
N PRO A 23 -3.27 -1.51 10.35
CA PRO A 23 -3.29 -0.57 9.22
C PRO A 23 -2.22 -0.87 8.17
N ILE A 24 -1.03 -1.33 8.59
CA ILE A 24 0.07 -1.71 7.69
C ILE A 24 -0.33 -2.94 6.86
N ALA A 25 -0.81 -3.99 7.53
CA ALA A 25 -1.29 -5.21 6.87
C ALA A 25 -2.39 -4.90 5.84
N ARG A 26 -3.34 -4.03 6.19
CA ARG A 26 -4.39 -3.58 5.27
C ARG A 26 -3.80 -2.90 4.03
N ASP A 27 -2.89 -1.94 4.20
CA ASP A 27 -2.35 -1.15 3.09
C ASP A 27 -1.54 -2.06 2.13
N ILE A 28 -0.74 -2.99 2.67
CA ILE A 28 -0.02 -4.01 1.89
C ILE A 28 -0.99 -4.89 1.09
N MET A 29 -2.03 -5.41 1.75
CA MET A 29 -2.99 -6.31 1.12
C MET A 29 -3.81 -5.60 0.03
N LEU A 30 -4.24 -4.36 0.27
CA LEU A 30 -4.94 -3.58 -0.75
C LEU A 30 -4.06 -3.32 -1.96
N PHE A 31 -2.79 -2.95 -1.76
CA PHE A 31 -1.87 -2.78 -2.88
C PHE A 31 -1.67 -4.11 -3.64
N ALA A 32 -1.48 -5.22 -2.93
CA ALA A 32 -1.30 -6.54 -3.57
C ALA A 32 -2.53 -6.98 -4.37
N LEU A 33 -3.74 -6.64 -3.91
CA LEU A 33 -4.98 -6.98 -4.60
C LEU A 33 -5.23 -6.09 -5.84
N TYR A 34 -4.83 -4.82 -5.80
CA TYR A 34 -5.03 -3.87 -6.90
C TYR A 34 -3.87 -3.85 -7.90
N GLY A 35 -2.65 -4.19 -7.48
CA GLY A 35 -1.43 -4.09 -8.28
C GLY A 35 -0.86 -2.66 -8.38
N GLU A 36 -1.52 -1.69 -7.77
CA GLU A 36 -1.16 -0.28 -7.77
C GLU A 36 -1.67 0.41 -6.49
N LEU A 37 -1.46 1.73 -6.37
CA LEU A 37 -1.98 2.48 -5.24
C LEU A 37 -3.51 2.38 -5.23
N PRO A 38 -4.12 1.80 -4.18
CA PRO A 38 -5.55 1.50 -4.19
C PRO A 38 -6.38 2.79 -4.12
N PRO A 39 -7.57 2.81 -4.74
CA PRO A 39 -8.44 3.98 -4.73
C PRO A 39 -9.00 4.23 -3.33
N LEU A 40 -9.25 5.49 -2.96
CA LEU A 40 -9.76 5.86 -1.63
C LEU A 40 -10.99 5.07 -1.14
N PRO A 41 -11.96 4.70 -2.01
CA PRO A 41 -13.12 3.90 -1.58
C PRO A 41 -12.78 2.51 -1.06
N ALA A 42 -11.63 1.93 -1.41
CA ALA A 42 -11.18 0.63 -0.91
C ALA A 42 -10.90 0.62 0.61
N TYR A 43 -10.75 1.81 1.20
CA TYR A 43 -10.54 1.98 2.63
C TYR A 43 -11.83 2.18 3.41
N PRO A 44 -11.87 1.81 4.71
CA PRO A 44 -13.00 2.08 5.60
C PRO A 44 -13.37 3.56 5.60
N ALA A 45 -14.67 3.88 5.54
CA ALA A 45 -15.17 5.24 5.38
C ALA A 45 -14.58 6.23 6.40
N SER A 46 -14.47 5.83 7.66
CA SER A 46 -13.90 6.64 8.75
C SER A 46 -12.42 6.98 8.56
N GLN A 47 -11.67 6.21 7.77
CA GLN A 47 -10.23 6.39 7.57
C GLN A 47 -9.89 7.11 6.26
N ARG A 48 -10.85 7.26 5.33
CA ARG A 48 -10.61 7.82 4.00
C ARG A 48 -10.02 9.23 4.02
N ARG A 49 -10.41 10.08 4.98
CA ARG A 49 -9.86 11.45 5.11
C ARG A 49 -8.37 11.42 5.43
N GLN A 50 -8.00 10.68 6.47
CA GLN A 50 -6.61 10.54 6.90
C GLN A 50 -5.73 9.92 5.80
N ILE A 51 -6.25 8.94 5.08
CA ILE A 51 -5.52 8.27 3.99
C ILE A 51 -5.32 9.21 2.81
N ARG A 52 -6.35 10.00 2.45
CA ARG A 52 -6.22 11.04 1.43
C ARG A 52 -5.09 12.00 1.77
N GLU A 53 -5.07 12.51 3.00
CA GLU A 53 -4.01 13.41 3.48
C GLU A 53 -2.62 12.76 3.39
N ARG A 54 -2.50 11.50 3.83
CA ARG A 54 -1.24 10.76 3.74
C ARG A 54 -0.77 10.59 2.30
N PHE A 55 -1.66 10.24 1.37
CA PHE A 55 -1.34 10.08 -0.04
C PHE A 55 -0.92 11.40 -0.69
N SER A 56 -1.63 12.49 -0.38
CA SER A 56 -1.25 13.83 -0.86
C SER A 56 0.11 14.30 -0.34
N ALA A 57 0.55 13.80 0.82
CA ALA A 57 1.85 14.12 1.39
C ALA A 57 3.00 13.25 0.86
N LEU A 58 2.73 12.23 0.03
CA LEU A 58 3.77 11.37 -0.53
C LEU A 58 4.66 12.15 -1.51
N GLN A 59 5.98 12.07 -1.32
CA GLN A 59 6.95 12.54 -2.30
C GLN A 59 7.17 11.46 -3.36
N LEU A 60 6.31 11.46 -4.37
CA LEU A 60 6.41 10.51 -5.47
C LEU A 60 7.63 10.84 -6.33
N ARG A 61 8.48 9.84 -6.57
CA ARG A 61 9.50 9.93 -7.62
C ARG A 61 8.81 9.94 -8.97
N ALA A 62 9.32 10.73 -9.90
CA ALA A 62 8.89 10.62 -11.29
C ALA A 62 9.07 9.17 -11.75
N PRO A 63 8.11 8.58 -12.46
CA PRO A 63 8.29 7.27 -13.07
C PRO A 63 9.59 7.27 -13.85
N VAL A 64 10.47 6.32 -13.56
CA VAL A 64 11.65 6.11 -14.41
C VAL A 64 11.08 5.59 -15.71
N GLU A 65 11.12 6.41 -16.77
CA GLU A 65 10.80 5.89 -18.09
C GLU A 65 11.71 4.69 -18.34
N PRO A 66 11.15 3.52 -18.70
CA PRO A 66 11.99 2.38 -19.03
C PRO A 66 12.92 2.85 -20.15
N THR A 67 14.22 2.94 -19.83
CA THR A 67 15.23 3.25 -20.83
C THR A 67 15.03 2.20 -21.92
N GLN A 68 14.71 2.65 -23.14
CA GLN A 68 14.73 1.78 -24.30
C GLN A 68 16.19 1.40 -24.55
N GLY A 69 16.67 0.43 -23.77
CA GLY A 69 17.97 -0.20 -23.92
C GLY A 69 17.97 -0.96 -25.23
N ARG A 70 18.42 -0.30 -26.28
CA ARG A 70 18.96 -0.97 -27.47
C ARG A 70 20.20 -1.76 -27.04
N GLY A 71 20.09 -3.08 -27.13
CA GLY A 71 21.16 -4.03 -27.46
C GLY A 71 20.47 -5.24 -28.05
N ARG A 72 20.23 -5.36 -29.36
CA ARG A 72 21.16 -5.64 -30.48
C ARG A 72 22.11 -6.82 -30.20
N ALA A 73 21.78 -7.92 -30.91
CA ALA A 73 22.53 -9.13 -31.25
C ALA A 73 22.91 -10.07 -30.10
#